data_AF-A0A3P7LHE1-F1
#
_entry.id   AF-A0A3P7LHE1-F1
#
_cell.length_a   1.000
_cell.length_b   1.000
_cell.length_c   1.000
_cell.angle_alpha   90.00
_cell.angle_beta   90.00
_cell.angle_gamma   90.00
#
_symmetry.space_group_name_H-M   'P 1'
#
loop_
_entity.id
_entity.type
_entity.pdbx_description
1 polymer ?
#
loop_
_entity_poly.entity_id
_entity_poly.type
_entity_poly.pdbx_seq_one_letter_code
_entity_poly.pdbx_strand_id
1 'polypeptide(L)' 'MSTAKNENGGENTYGGAEGPDAMYVKLVSSDEHEFYIKREFALTSGTIKAMLSGP' A
#
# COMPACT_ATOMS: atom_id res chain seq x y z
N MET A 1 -6.01 18.23 14.86
CA MET A 1 -5.88 16.78 15.08
C MET A 1 -7.24 16.17 14.80
N SER A 2 -7.44 15.62 13.61
CA SER A 2 -8.69 14.95 13.24
C SER A 2 -8.33 13.55 12.76
N THR A 3 -8.28 12.62 13.69
CA THR A 3 -8.21 11.19 13.40
C THR A 3 -9.60 10.74 12.97
N ALA A 4 -9.84 10.71 11.66
CA ALA A 4 -11.00 10.02 11.11
C ALA A 4 -10.76 8.51 11.23
N LYS A 5 -11.39 7.93 12.25
CA LYS A 5 -11.49 6.50 12.50
C LYS A 5 -12.31 5.87 11.37
N ASN A 6 -11.69 5.04 10.53
CA ASN A 6 -12.44 4.20 9.58
C ASN A 6 -12.96 2.97 10.33
N GLU A 7 -14.28 2.88 10.38
CA GLU A 7 -15.04 1.80 10.99
C GLU A 7 -15.33 0.75 9.91
N ASN A 8 -14.46 -0.25 9.78
CA ASN A 8 -14.83 -1.50 9.15
C ASN A 8 -14.15 -2.67 9.88
N GLY A 9 -14.93 -3.31 10.76
CA GLY A 9 -14.54 -4.47 11.55
C GLY A 9 -14.50 -5.74 10.70
N GLY A 10 -13.50 -5.83 9.83
CA GLY A 10 -12.97 -7.10 9.32
C GLY A 10 -11.56 -7.24 9.83
N GLU A 11 -11.27 -8.31 10.56
CA GLU A 11 -9.91 -8.66 10.97
C GLU A 11 -9.05 -8.88 9.71
N ASN A 12 -8.39 -7.82 9.23
CA ASN A 12 -7.48 -7.88 8.10
C ASN A 12 -6.23 -8.64 8.55
N THR A 13 -6.26 -9.97 8.40
CA THR A 13 -5.12 -10.90 8.59
C THR A 13 -3.86 -10.52 7.79
N TYR A 14 -3.95 -9.53 6.91
CA TYR A 14 -2.92 -9.12 5.96
C TYR A 14 -2.45 -7.65 6.13
N GLY A 15 -2.98 -6.88 7.10
CA GLY A 15 -2.62 -5.46 7.24
C GLY A 15 -3.12 -4.58 6.09
N GLY A 16 -2.98 -3.26 6.23
CA GLY A 16 -3.41 -2.28 5.21
C GLY A 16 -2.36 -2.01 4.13
N ALA A 17 -2.77 -1.31 3.07
CA ALA A 17 -1.89 -0.76 2.03
C ALA A 17 -1.59 0.75 2.22
N GLU A 18 -1.96 1.30 3.38
CA GLU A 18 -1.85 2.72 3.71
C GLU A 18 -0.81 2.95 4.81
N GLY A 19 -0.03 4.03 4.67
CA GLY A 19 1.00 4.42 5.63
C GLY A 19 2.41 3.91 5.27
N PRO A 20 3.45 4.46 5.94
CA PRO A 20 4.85 4.14 5.64
C PRO A 20 5.22 2.68 5.94
N ASP A 21 4.52 2.06 6.88
CA ASP A 21 4.75 0.69 7.34
C ASP A 21 3.76 -0.32 6.73
N ALA A 22 3.06 0.05 5.65
CA ALA A 22 2.12 -0.83 4.98
C ALA A 22 2.80 -2.11 4.46
N MET A 23 2.15 -3.25 4.69
CA MET A 23 2.65 -4.56 4.23
C MET A 23 2.46 -4.75 2.72
N TYR A 24 1.48 -4.06 2.16
CA TYR A 24 1.14 -4.11 0.74
C TYR A 24 1.33 -2.73 0.09
N VAL A 25 1.67 -2.73 -1.20
CA VAL A 25 1.60 -1.56 -2.06
C VAL A 25 0.37 -1.66 -2.94
N LYS A 26 -0.25 -0.51 -3.21
CA LYS A 26 -1.34 -0.38 -4.16
C LYS A 26 -0.80 0.17 -5.47
N LEU A 27 -0.85 -0.63 -6.54
CA LEU A 27 -0.60 -0.17 -7.90
C LEU A 27 -1.96 0.06 -8.57
N VAL A 28 -2.12 1.24 -9.16
CA VAL A 28 -3.35 1.61 -9.89
C VAL A 28 -2.99 1.71 -11.36
N SER A 29 -3.63 0.89 -12.20
CA SER A 29 -3.47 0.96 -13.65
C SER A 29 -4.32 2.07 -14.25
N SER A 30 -4.06 2.41 -15.51
CA SER A 30 -4.76 3.49 -16.22
C SER A 30 -6.27 3.26 -16.39
N ASP A 31 -6.74 2.01 -16.27
CA ASP A 31 -8.15 1.60 -16.30
C ASP A 31 -8.76 1.48 -14.89
N GLU A 32 -8.13 2.08 -13.88
CA GLU A 32 -8.57 2.13 -12.48
C GLU A 32 -8.59 0.76 -11.78
N HIS A 33 -7.95 -0.26 -12.34
CA HIS A 33 -7.79 -1.54 -11.65
C HIS A 33 -6.74 -1.41 -10.53
N GLU A 34 -7.08 -1.92 -9.35
CA GLU A 34 -6.21 -1.88 -8.18
C GLU A 34 -5.51 -3.23 -7.96
N PHE A 35 -4.19 -3.22 -7.93
CA PHE A 35 -3.36 -4.39 -7.60
C PHE A 35 -2.72 -4.21 -6.23
N TYR A 36 -2.98 -5.16 -5.32
CA TYR A 36 -2.39 -5.22 -3.99
C TYR A 36 -1.26 -6.24 -3.97
N ILE A 37 -0.03 -5.76 -3.85
CA ILE A 37 1.18 -6.59 -3.93
C ILE A 37 1.96 -6.46 -2.63
N LYS A 38 2.49 -7.57 -2.08
CA LYS A 38 3.38 -7.49 -0.91
C LYS A 38 4.57 -6.58 -1.22
N ARG A 39 4.92 -5.73 -0.25
CA ARG A 39 6.04 -4.78 -0.37
C ARG A 39 7.33 -5.45 -0.82
N GLU A 40 7.64 -6.64 -0.28
CA GLU A 40 8.84 -7.41 -0.61
C GLU A 40 8.99 -7.71 -2.11
N PHE A 41 7.89 -7.97 -2.83
CA PHE A 41 7.93 -8.26 -4.26
C PHE A 41 8.03 -6.99 -5.10
N ALA A 42 7.33 -5.93 -4.68
CA ALA A 42 7.36 -4.64 -5.35
C ALA A 42 8.77 -4.00 -5.36
N LEU A 43 9.59 -4.29 -4.36
CA LEU A 43 10.98 -3.83 -4.26
C LEU A 43 11.91 -4.38 -5.36
N THR A 44 11.48 -5.38 -6.12
CA THR A 44 12.19 -5.84 -7.32
C THR A 44 12.28 -4.73 -8.38
N SER A 45 11.26 -3.86 -8.44
CA SER A 45 11.26 -2.70 -9.34
C SER A 45 12.04 -1.54 -8.73
N GLY A 46 13.10 -1.10 -9.42
CA GLY A 46 13.93 0.03 -8.99
C GLY A 46 13.12 1.34 -8.89
N THR A 47 12.21 1.58 -9.84
CA THR A 47 11.34 2.77 -9.84
C THR A 47 10.40 2.76 -8.64
N ILE A 48 9.75 1.64 -8.36
CA ILE A 48 8.83 1.53 -7.21
C ILE A 48 9.60 1.68 -5.90
N LYS A 49 10.78 1.06 -5.79
CA LYS A 49 11.66 1.22 -4.63
C LYS A 49 12.00 2.70 -4.37
N ALA A 50 12.38 3.45 -5.40
CA ALA A 50 12.67 4.88 -5.29
C ALA A 50 11.46 5.70 -4.83
N MET A 51 10.27 5.37 -5.35
CA MET A 51 9.01 6.02 -4.93
C MET A 51 8.69 5.76 -3.45
N LEU A 52 9.00 4.56 -2.93
CA LEU A 52 8.74 4.19 -1.54
C LEU A 52 9.80 4.70 -0.54
N SER A 53 11.02 4.98 -0.99
CA SER A 53 12.10 5.50 -0.13
C SER A 53 12.08 7.02 0.07
N GLY A 54 11.23 7.73 -0.68
CA GLY A 54 11.23 9.20 -0.73
C GLY A 54 12.36 9.77 -1.61
N PRO A 55 12.35 11.09 -1.90
CA PRO A 55 13.46 11.79 -2.53
C PRO A 55 14.70 11.87 -1.62
#